data_AF-A0A7C3ZEY0-F1
#
_entry.id   AF-A0A7C3ZEY0-F1
#
_cell.length_a   1.000
_cell.length_b   1.000
_cell.length_c   1.000
_cell.angle_alpha   90.00
_cell.angle_beta   90.00
_cell.angle_gamma   90.00
#
_symmetry.space_group_name_H-M   'P 1'
#
loop_
_entity.id
_entity.type
_entity.pdbx_description
1 polymer ?
#
loop_
_entity_poly.entity_id
_entity_poly.type
_entity_poly.pdbx_seq_one_letter_code
_entity_poly.pdbx_strand_id
1 'polypeptide(L)'
;MIRVFPFEDSTIAFFAISITALIYTAASNIVMKYLGDRKRLKFIQDEINRINKVALEAAKSNDEKKKKEADELQAKIPDLLKESMMLQFKPLLVTLPLFIFVSWAIKQTFPLFEIKLAFAIPVIIQNLDRFPNWRDTFGVFGWFILTVVFGGMLMQFVVSTIEKKGKTS
;
A
#
# COMPACT_ATOMS: atom_id res chain seq x y z
N MET A 1 20.35 -35.81 8.95
CA MET A 1 19.82 -36.42 7.71
C MET A 1 19.64 -35.30 6.70
N ILE A 2 20.60 -35.15 5.77
CA ILE A 2 20.60 -34.08 4.77
C ILE A 2 19.66 -34.53 3.64
N ARG A 3 18.46 -33.94 3.56
CA ARG A 3 17.58 -34.13 2.41
C ARG A 3 18.05 -33.16 1.32
N VAL A 4 18.61 -33.73 0.26
CA VAL A 4 18.94 -33.02 -0.97
C VAL A 4 17.61 -32.60 -1.61
N PHE A 5 17.40 -31.29 -1.77
CA PHE A 5 16.17 -30.72 -2.34
C PHE A 5 15.98 -31.16 -3.79
N PRO A 6 14.79 -31.60 -4.22
CA PRO A 6 14.46 -31.56 -5.63
C PRO A 6 14.28 -30.09 -6.01
N PHE A 7 15.18 -29.55 -6.83
CA PHE A 7 15.11 -28.18 -7.38
C PHE A 7 13.76 -27.86 -8.08
N GLU A 8 13.01 -28.89 -8.44
CA GLU A 8 11.68 -28.83 -9.06
C GLU A 8 10.62 -28.22 -8.12
N ASP A 9 10.61 -28.60 -6.84
CA ASP A 9 9.64 -28.09 -5.85
C ASP A 9 9.86 -26.61 -5.54
N SER A 10 11.11 -26.16 -5.49
CA SER A 10 11.44 -24.75 -5.20
C SER A 10 11.04 -23.81 -6.34
N THR A 11 11.15 -24.28 -7.58
CA THR A 11 10.78 -23.49 -8.77
C THR A 11 9.25 -23.38 -8.88
N ILE A 12 8.54 -24.50 -8.66
CA ILE A 12 7.08 -24.51 -8.62
C ILE A 12 6.57 -23.60 -7.48
N ALA A 13 7.15 -23.71 -6.28
CA ALA A 13 6.80 -22.85 -5.15
C ALA A 13 7.02 -21.36 -5.47
N PHE A 14 8.16 -21.01 -6.09
CA PHE A 14 8.44 -19.64 -6.52
C PHE A 14 7.33 -19.09 -7.42
N PHE A 15 6.97 -19.80 -8.48
CA PHE A 15 5.93 -19.35 -9.41
C PHE A 15 4.55 -19.33 -8.75
N ALA A 16 4.20 -20.36 -7.96
CA ALA A 16 2.92 -20.45 -7.27
C ALA A 16 2.72 -19.29 -6.28
N ILE A 17 3.73 -18.97 -5.45
CA ILE A 17 3.68 -17.85 -4.51
C ILE A 17 3.56 -16.53 -5.29
N SER A 18 4.35 -16.37 -6.36
CA SER A 18 4.37 -15.14 -7.14
C SER A 18 3.04 -14.88 -7.87
N ILE A 19 2.47 -15.90 -8.50
CA ILE A 19 1.17 -15.81 -9.18
C ILE A 19 0.07 -15.51 -8.15
N THR A 20 0.09 -16.17 -6.99
CA THR A 20 -0.90 -15.92 -5.94
C THR A 20 -0.79 -14.49 -5.40
N ALA A 21 0.42 -13.96 -5.23
CA ALA A 21 0.66 -12.57 -4.86
C ALA A 21 0.10 -11.60 -5.92
N LEU A 22 0.30 -11.87 -7.21
CA LEU A 22 -0.23 -11.03 -8.28
C LEU A 22 -1.76 -11.06 -8.33
N ILE A 23 -2.38 -12.24 -8.17
CA ILE A 23 -3.83 -12.38 -8.07
C ILE A 23 -4.36 -11.61 -6.86
N TYR A 24 -3.72 -11.75 -5.70
CA TYR A 24 -4.07 -10.98 -4.50
C TYR A 24 -3.96 -9.47 -4.76
N THR A 25 -2.88 -8.99 -5.37
CA THR A 25 -2.70 -7.57 -5.68
C THR A 25 -3.80 -7.08 -6.61
N ALA A 26 -4.15 -7.84 -7.65
CA ALA A 26 -5.24 -7.48 -8.57
C ALA A 26 -6.58 -7.42 -7.84
N ALA A 27 -6.90 -8.42 -7.01
CA ALA A 27 -8.10 -8.43 -6.19
C ALA A 27 -8.15 -7.24 -5.22
N SER A 28 -7.04 -6.94 -4.53
CA SER A 28 -6.95 -5.80 -3.61
C SER A 28 -7.16 -4.46 -4.31
N ASN A 29 -6.66 -4.30 -5.54
CA ASN A 29 -6.85 -3.09 -6.33
C ASN A 29 -8.32 -2.91 -6.73
N ILE A 30 -9.02 -4.00 -7.05
CA ILE A 30 -10.46 -3.99 -7.31
C ILE A 30 -11.20 -3.53 -6.06
N VAL A 31 -10.91 -4.15 -4.90
CA VAL A 31 -11.52 -3.77 -3.61
C VAL A 31 -11.29 -2.29 -3.30
N MET A 32 -10.06 -1.79 -3.47
CA MET A 32 -9.74 -0.37 -3.29
C MET A 32 -10.50 0.54 -4.25
N LYS A 33 -10.72 0.12 -5.50
CA LYS A 33 -11.48 0.90 -6.49
C LYS A 33 -12.96 1.00 -6.11
N TYR A 34 -13.57 -0.08 -5.62
CA TYR A 34 -14.98 -0.12 -5.26
C TYR A 34 -15.28 0.48 -3.89
N LEU A 35 -14.43 0.25 -2.88
CA LEU A 35 -14.70 0.68 -1.50
C LEU A 35 -14.00 1.99 -1.09
N GLY A 36 -12.96 2.41 -1.81
CA GLY A 36 -12.11 3.53 -1.41
C GLY A 36 -12.59 4.93 -1.81
N ASP A 37 -13.75 5.07 -2.48
CA ASP A 37 -14.31 6.33 -2.99
C ASP A 37 -13.26 7.40 -3.36
N ARG A 38 -12.52 7.14 -4.44
CA ARG A 38 -11.42 8.01 -4.90
C ARG A 38 -11.87 9.45 -5.18
N LYS A 39 -13.13 9.67 -5.55
CA LYS A 39 -13.68 11.00 -5.81
C LYS A 39 -13.80 11.79 -4.51
N ARG A 40 -14.35 11.16 -3.46
CA ARG A 40 -14.49 11.80 -2.15
C ARG A 40 -13.13 12.06 -1.50
N LEU A 41 -12.18 11.12 -1.59
CA LEU A 41 -10.82 11.35 -1.12
C LEU A 41 -10.15 12.54 -1.80
N LYS A 42 -10.30 12.68 -3.12
CA LYS A 42 -9.77 13.84 -3.86
C LYS A 42 -10.42 15.14 -3.42
N PHE A 43 -11.75 15.15 -3.26
CA PHE A 43 -12.47 16.31 -2.75
C PHE A 43 -11.97 16.74 -1.36
N ILE A 44 -11.76 15.79 -0.44
CA ILE A 44 -11.23 16.06 0.89
C ILE A 44 -9.82 16.68 0.81
N GLN A 45 -8.95 16.15 -0.04
CA GLN A 45 -7.61 16.70 -0.23
C GLN A 45 -7.65 18.13 -0.78
N ASP A 46 -8.48 18.38 -1.79
CA ASP A 46 -8.67 19.70 -2.39
C ASP A 46 -9.23 20.70 -1.36
N GLU A 47 -10.16 20.27 -0.52
CA GLU A 47 -10.76 21.08 0.53
C GLU A 47 -9.76 21.44 1.64
N ILE A 48 -8.97 20.47 2.13
CA ILE A 48 -7.90 20.72 3.10
C ILE A 48 -6.88 21.70 2.51
N ASN A 49 -6.49 21.53 1.25
CA ASN A 49 -5.59 22.46 0.56
C ASN A 49 -6.18 23.86 0.44
N ARG A 50 -7.49 23.98 0.20
CA ARG A 50 -8.20 25.26 0.16
C ARG A 50 -8.17 25.94 1.53
N ILE A 51 -8.51 25.21 2.60
CA ILE A 51 -8.50 25.74 3.98
C ILE A 51 -7.09 26.23 4.35
N ASN A 52 -6.06 25.45 4.04
CA ASN A 52 -4.67 25.83 4.30
C ASN A 52 -4.26 27.12 3.55
N LYS A 53 -4.72 27.31 2.31
CA LYS A 53 -4.47 28.56 1.56
C LYS A 53 -5.15 29.76 2.22
N VAL A 54 -6.43 29.63 2.58
CA VAL A 54 -7.18 30.69 3.26
C VAL A 54 -6.53 31.06 4.60
N ALA A 55 -6.10 30.07 5.38
CA ALA A 55 -5.39 30.29 6.63
C ALA A 55 -4.06 31.05 6.42
N LEU A 56 -3.30 30.70 5.38
CA LEU A 56 -2.06 31.37 5.06
C LEU A 56 -2.27 32.81 4.56
N GLU A 57 -3.34 33.07 3.82
CA GLU A 57 -3.72 34.42 3.39
C GLU A 57 -4.22 35.28 4.56
N ALA A 58 -5.04 34.70 5.44
CA ALA A 58 -5.50 35.36 6.65
C ALA A 58 -4.35 35.69 7.61
N ALA A 59 -3.38 34.79 7.76
CA ALA A 59 -2.17 35.00 8.57
C ALA A 59 -1.28 36.13 8.04
N LYS A 60 -1.22 36.30 6.72
CA LYS A 60 -0.51 37.42 6.07
C LYS A 60 -1.28 38.75 6.18
N SER A 61 -2.59 38.69 6.41
CA SER A 61 -3.41 39.87 6.63
C SER A 61 -3.40 40.29 8.11
N ASN A 62 -3.40 41.59 8.40
CA ASN A 62 -3.59 42.11 9.76
C ASN A 62 -5.07 42.22 10.16
N ASP A 63 -5.97 41.50 9.48
CA ASP A 63 -7.41 41.55 9.70
C ASP A 63 -7.84 40.43 10.68
N GLU A 64 -8.22 40.81 11.90
CA GLU A 64 -8.70 39.88 12.92
C GLU A 64 -9.96 39.10 12.50
N LYS A 65 -10.83 39.68 11.66
CA LYS A 65 -12.02 38.96 11.19
C LYS A 65 -11.64 37.82 10.26
N LYS A 66 -10.67 38.05 9.36
CA LYS A 66 -10.16 37.01 8.45
C LYS A 66 -9.43 35.90 9.20
N LYS A 67 -8.68 36.25 10.26
CA LYS A 67 -8.04 35.25 11.13
C LYS A 67 -9.08 34.36 11.82
N LYS A 68 -10.14 34.95 12.37
CA LYS A 68 -11.22 34.19 13.01
C LYS A 68 -11.95 33.26 12.03
N GLU A 69 -12.25 33.74 10.82
CA GLU A 69 -12.85 32.91 9.77
C GLU A 69 -11.93 31.75 9.35
N ALA A 70 -10.63 32.00 9.24
CA ALA A 70 -9.66 30.96 8.95
C ALA A 70 -9.55 29.91 10.08
N ASP A 71 -9.63 30.32 11.34
CA ASP A 71 -9.60 29.42 12.49
C ASP A 71 -10.86 28.52 12.53
N GLU A 72 -12.04 29.08 12.23
CA GLU A 72 -13.29 28.32 12.10
C GLU A 72 -13.24 27.29 10.95
N LEU A 73 -12.56 27.63 9.85
CA LEU A 73 -12.34 26.69 8.74
C LEU A 73 -11.32 25.61 9.09
N GLN A 74 -10.23 25.96 9.78
CA GLN A 74 -9.24 24.98 10.26
C GLN A 74 -9.86 23.96 11.22
N ALA A 75 -10.84 24.37 12.02
CA ALA A 75 -11.57 23.45 12.90
C ALA A 75 -12.30 22.31 12.16
N LYS A 76 -12.52 22.42 10.83
CA LYS A 76 -13.11 21.37 9.98
C LYS A 76 -12.10 20.35 9.48
N ILE A 77 -10.80 20.65 9.53
CA ILE A 77 -9.74 19.74 9.05
C ILE A 77 -9.76 18.39 9.79
N PRO A 78 -9.90 18.32 11.13
CA PRO A 78 -9.96 17.03 11.84
C PRO A 78 -11.07 16.11 11.34
N ASP A 79 -12.26 16.64 11.06
CA ASP A 79 -13.38 15.86 10.54
C ASP A 79 -13.11 15.35 9.12
N LEU A 80 -12.53 16.19 8.26
CA LEU A 80 -12.11 15.82 6.91
C LEU A 80 -11.02 14.74 6.94
N LEU A 81 -10.04 14.85 7.85
CA LEU A 81 -9.02 13.82 8.06
C LEU A 81 -9.62 12.51 8.54
N LYS A 82 -10.55 12.56 9.51
CA LYS A 82 -11.28 11.38 9.99
C LYS A 82 -12.04 10.71 8.86
N GLU A 83 -12.75 11.48 8.02
CA GLU A 83 -13.46 10.95 6.86
C GLU A 83 -12.50 10.28 5.86
N SER A 84 -11.39 10.95 5.53
CA SER A 84 -10.34 10.41 4.66
C SER A 84 -9.77 9.10 5.20
N MET A 85 -9.50 9.03 6.51
CA MET A 85 -9.07 7.80 7.16
C MET A 85 -10.13 6.70 7.02
N MET A 86 -11.39 6.96 7.34
CA MET A 86 -12.46 5.97 7.22
C MET A 86 -12.58 5.41 5.79
N LEU A 87 -12.49 6.27 4.77
CA LEU A 87 -12.53 5.85 3.37
C LEU A 87 -11.34 4.95 2.99
N GLN A 88 -10.16 5.17 3.57
CA GLN A 88 -8.99 4.33 3.38
C GLN A 88 -9.06 3.03 4.20
N PHE A 89 -9.66 3.07 5.39
CA PHE A 89 -9.81 1.90 6.27
C PHE A 89 -10.84 0.90 5.74
N LYS A 90 -11.92 1.34 5.10
CA LYS A 90 -12.95 0.45 4.52
C LYS A 90 -12.36 -0.66 3.64
N PRO A 91 -11.55 -0.37 2.61
CA PRO A 91 -10.93 -1.42 1.80
C PRO A 91 -9.92 -2.24 2.61
N LEU A 92 -9.19 -1.63 3.55
CA LEU A 92 -8.21 -2.33 4.39
C LEU A 92 -8.86 -3.43 5.24
N LEU A 93 -10.07 -3.19 5.77
CA LEU A 93 -10.82 -4.18 6.56
C LEU A 93 -11.18 -5.43 5.75
N VAL A 94 -11.20 -5.34 4.42
CA VAL A 94 -11.46 -6.48 3.53
C VAL A 94 -10.15 -7.09 3.05
N THR A 95 -9.18 -6.27 2.64
CA THR A 95 -7.92 -6.76 2.08
C THR A 95 -7.01 -7.40 3.14
N LEU A 96 -7.03 -6.92 4.38
CA LEU A 96 -6.14 -7.40 5.44
C LEU A 96 -6.49 -8.82 5.93
N PRO A 97 -7.76 -9.17 6.23
CA PRO A 97 -8.12 -10.57 6.50
C PRO A 97 -7.82 -11.50 5.33
N LEU A 98 -8.09 -11.04 4.10
CA LEU A 98 -7.76 -11.80 2.89
C LEU A 98 -6.25 -12.04 2.78
N PHE A 99 -5.43 -11.02 3.04
CA PHE A 99 -3.98 -11.12 3.06
C PHE A 99 -3.49 -12.14 4.08
N ILE A 100 -4.01 -12.09 5.31
CA ILE A 100 -3.64 -13.02 6.38
C ILE A 100 -4.01 -14.44 5.99
N PHE A 101 -5.23 -14.66 5.49
CA PHE A 101 -5.70 -15.97 5.08
C PHE A 101 -4.87 -16.56 3.94
N VAL A 102 -4.63 -15.78 2.89
CA VAL A 102 -3.83 -16.20 1.73
C VAL A 102 -2.38 -16.49 2.14
N SER A 103 -1.77 -15.59 2.92
CA SER A 103 -0.40 -15.78 3.41
C SER A 103 -0.27 -17.03 4.27
N TRP A 104 -1.25 -17.28 5.13
CA TRP A 104 -1.30 -18.49 5.96
C TRP A 104 -1.45 -19.75 5.10
N ALA A 105 -2.38 -19.76 4.15
CA ALA A 105 -2.61 -20.90 3.25
C ALA A 105 -1.36 -21.26 2.45
N ILE A 106 -0.69 -20.27 1.85
CA ILE A 106 0.56 -20.49 1.09
C ILE A 106 1.67 -21.04 2.00
N LYS A 107 1.79 -20.54 3.23
CA LYS A 107 2.77 -21.04 4.20
C LYS A 107 2.55 -22.51 4.55
N GLN A 108 1.29 -22.95 4.67
CA GLN A 108 0.97 -24.36 4.91
C GLN A 108 1.33 -25.24 3.70
N THR A 109 1.17 -24.73 2.48
CA THR A 109 1.51 -25.46 1.26
C THR A 109 3.02 -25.56 1.02
N PHE A 110 3.78 -24.50 1.31
CA PHE A 110 5.23 -24.42 1.03
C PHE A 110 6.07 -24.10 2.27
N PRO A 111 6.00 -24.90 3.36
CA PRO A 111 6.59 -24.53 4.65
C PRO A 111 8.12 -24.38 4.65
N LEU A 112 8.80 -24.99 3.67
CA LEU A 112 10.26 -25.00 3.55
C LEU A 112 10.80 -24.07 2.47
N PHE A 113 9.95 -23.26 1.82
CA PHE A 113 10.40 -22.36 0.76
C PHE A 113 11.24 -21.22 1.32
N GLU A 114 12.40 -21.04 0.70
CA GLU A 114 13.37 -19.99 0.99
C GLU A 114 14.04 -19.54 -0.31
N ILE A 115 14.16 -18.22 -0.50
CA ILE A 115 14.83 -17.62 -1.65
C ILE A 115 15.93 -16.68 -1.17
N LYS A 116 17.09 -16.79 -1.82
CA LYS A 116 18.23 -15.88 -1.63
C LYS A 116 18.35 -14.95 -2.83
N LEU A 117 18.28 -13.65 -2.58
CA LEU A 117 18.47 -12.60 -3.57
C LEU A 117 19.95 -12.30 -3.78
N ALA A 118 20.27 -11.72 -4.94
CA ALA A 118 21.64 -11.29 -5.28
C ALA A 118 22.09 -10.03 -4.50
N PHE A 119 21.16 -9.36 -3.82
CA PHE A 119 21.41 -8.15 -3.03
C PHE A 119 20.50 -8.14 -1.80
N ALA A 120 20.96 -7.48 -0.73
CA ALA A 120 20.17 -7.32 0.48
C ALA A 120 19.18 -6.15 0.36
N ILE A 121 17.98 -6.31 0.92
CA ILE A 121 16.94 -5.28 0.98
C ILE A 121 16.72 -4.90 2.46
N PRO A 122 16.53 -3.61 2.78
CA PRO A 122 16.18 -3.20 4.14
C PRO A 122 14.73 -3.63 4.47
N VAL A 123 14.57 -4.40 5.55
CA VAL A 123 13.27 -4.87 6.05
C VAL A 123 12.89 -4.12 7.31
N ILE A 124 11.69 -3.52 7.34
CA ILE A 124 11.28 -2.55 8.37
C ILE A 124 10.63 -3.21 9.62
N ILE A 125 10.08 -4.41 9.48
CA ILE A 125 8.98 -4.87 10.37
C ILE A 125 9.45 -5.84 11.47
N GLN A 126 10.68 -6.38 11.42
CA GLN A 126 11.03 -7.57 12.24
C GLN A 126 11.92 -7.33 13.47
N ASN A 127 12.60 -6.19 13.61
CA ASN A 127 13.41 -5.86 14.80
C ASN A 127 13.62 -4.34 14.88
N LEU A 128 12.90 -3.66 15.77
CA LEU A 128 13.06 -2.20 15.98
C LEU A 128 14.46 -1.86 16.52
N ASP A 129 15.10 -2.78 17.24
CA ASP A 129 16.42 -2.59 17.86
C ASP A 129 17.59 -2.62 16.87
N ARG A 130 17.38 -3.15 15.66
CA ARG A 130 18.40 -3.25 14.59
C ARG A 130 17.86 -2.71 13.28
N PHE A 131 17.31 -1.51 13.34
CA PHE A 131 16.73 -0.83 12.20
C PHE A 131 17.78 0.04 11.49
N PRO A 132 17.96 -0.07 10.16
CA PRO A 132 17.33 -1.02 9.22
C PRO A 132 18.00 -2.40 9.20
N ASN A 133 17.20 -3.47 9.14
CA ASN A 133 17.72 -4.84 9.05
C ASN A 133 17.88 -5.25 7.58
N TRP A 134 19.13 -5.32 7.11
CA TRP A 134 19.47 -5.73 5.74
C TRP A 134 19.42 -7.25 5.62
N ARG A 135 18.61 -7.77 4.68
CA ARG A 135 18.51 -9.21 4.43
C ARG A 135 18.49 -9.53 2.95
N ASP A 136 19.19 -10.59 2.59
CA ASP A 136 19.21 -11.17 1.25
C ASP A 136 18.31 -12.41 1.15
N THR A 137 17.89 -12.98 2.28
CA THR A 137 17.19 -14.26 2.31
C THR A 137 15.76 -14.13 2.85
N PHE A 138 14.79 -14.68 2.14
CA PHE A 138 13.36 -14.53 2.39
C PHE A 138 12.65 -15.89 2.34
N GLY A 139 11.84 -16.17 3.36
CA GLY A 139 10.89 -17.28 3.31
C GLY A 139 9.60 -16.93 2.57
N VAL A 140 8.62 -17.83 2.58
CA VAL A 140 7.30 -17.67 1.92
C VAL A 140 6.68 -16.29 2.12
N PHE A 141 6.58 -15.85 3.38
CA PHE A 141 5.93 -14.59 3.72
C PHE A 141 6.69 -13.38 3.18
N GLY A 142 8.02 -13.41 3.27
CA GLY A 142 8.88 -12.35 2.76
C GLY A 142 8.77 -12.24 1.25
N TRP A 143 8.85 -13.38 0.54
CA TRP A 143 8.71 -13.41 -0.91
C TRP A 143 7.31 -12.96 -1.36
N PHE A 144 6.25 -13.43 -0.70
CA PHE A 144 4.88 -13.01 -0.99
C PHE A 144 4.71 -11.48 -0.86
N ILE A 145 5.17 -10.86 0.23
CA ILE A 145 5.12 -9.41 0.40
C ILE A 145 5.92 -8.69 -0.69
N LEU A 146 7.14 -9.14 -0.98
CA LEU A 146 7.97 -8.54 -2.01
C LEU A 146 7.24 -8.56 -3.36
N THR A 147 6.66 -9.70 -3.75
CA THR A 147 5.90 -9.79 -5.01
C THR A 147 4.64 -8.92 -4.98
N VAL A 148 3.92 -8.82 -3.85
CA VAL A 148 2.76 -7.92 -3.74
C VAL A 148 3.16 -6.46 -3.95
N VAL A 149 4.24 -6.01 -3.28
CA VAL A 149 4.73 -4.63 -3.37
C VAL A 149 5.23 -4.30 -4.78
N PHE A 150 6.17 -5.10 -5.31
CA PHE A 150 6.73 -4.86 -6.65
C PHE A 150 5.68 -5.07 -7.75
N GLY A 151 4.82 -6.09 -7.61
CA GLY A 151 3.70 -6.33 -8.53
C GLY A 151 2.70 -5.18 -8.52
N GLY A 152 2.42 -4.59 -7.35
CA GLY A 152 1.58 -3.40 -7.22
C GLY A 152 2.17 -2.19 -7.93
N MET A 153 3.48 -1.95 -7.75
CA MET A 153 4.19 -0.87 -8.44
C MET A 153 4.18 -1.06 -9.96
N LEU A 154 4.45 -2.27 -10.45
CA LEU A 154 4.41 -2.60 -11.88
C LEU A 154 3.00 -2.39 -12.46
N MET A 155 1.95 -2.83 -11.76
CA MET A 155 0.58 -2.59 -12.18
C MET A 155 0.25 -1.10 -12.29
N GLN A 156 0.65 -0.29 -11.31
CA GLN A 156 0.44 1.16 -11.35
C GLN A 156 1.19 1.82 -12.51
N PHE A 157 2.41 1.37 -12.79
CA PHE A 157 3.20 1.84 -13.93
C PHE A 157 2.50 1.53 -15.26
N VAL A 158 2.01 0.29 -15.43
CA VAL A 158 1.25 -0.12 -16.63
C VAL A 158 -0.03 0.70 -16.79
N VAL A 159 -0.84 0.82 -15.73
CA VAL A 159 -2.10 1.58 -15.76
C VAL A 159 -1.84 3.05 -16.12
N SER A 160 -0.84 3.68 -15.49
CA SER A 160 -0.51 5.09 -15.79
C SER A 160 -0.03 5.31 -17.21
N THR A 161 0.67 4.32 -17.80
CA THR A 161 1.13 4.39 -19.19
C THR A 161 -0.05 4.27 -20.18
N ILE A 162 -1.02 3.40 -19.88
CA ILE A 162 -2.24 3.24 -20.68
C ILE A 162 -3.10 4.51 -20.62
N GLU A 163 -3.33 5.05 -19.42
CA GLU A 163 -4.13 6.27 -19.24
C GLU A 163 -3.52 7.48 -19.94
N LYS A 164 -2.19 7.60 -19.98
CA LYS A 164 -1.50 8.66 -20.72
C LYS A 164 -1.72 8.54 -22.24
N LYS A 165 -1.59 7.33 -22.81
CA LYS A 165 -1.82 7.10 -24.24
C LYS A 165 -3.27 7.36 -24.67
N GLY A 166 -4.25 7.02 -23.82
CA GLY A 166 -5.67 7.21 -24.08
C GLY A 166 -6.18 8.65 -23.98
N LYS A 167 -5.41 9.59 -23.41
CA LYS A 167 -5.75 11.03 -23.36
C LYS A 167 -5.12 11.86 -24.49
N THR A 168 -4.21 11.26 -25.26
CA THR A 168 -3.53 11.88 -26.41
C THR A 168 -4.14 11.47 -27.76
N SER A 169 -5.23 10.70 -27.75
CA SER A 169 -6.09 10.41 -28.91
C SER A 169 -7.46 11.01 -28.68
#